data_AF-A0A920H5Q3-F1
#
_entry.id   AF-A0A920H5Q3-F1
#
_cell.length_a   1.000
_cell.length_b   1.000
_cell.length_c   1.000
_cell.angle_alpha   90.00
_cell.angle_beta   90.00
_cell.angle_gamma   90.00
#
_symmetry.space_group_name_H-M   'P 1'
#
loop_
_entity.id
_entity.type
_entity.pdbx_description
1 polymer ?
#
loop_
_entity_poly.entity_id
_entity_poly.type
_entity_poly.pdbx_seq_one_letter_code
_entity_poly.pdbx_strand_id
1 'polypeptide(L)'
;MLNQKIINSNKNIWSRRLALQAIYSWNINGISFEEILSNFKVENDYKKCNQSYFKEIVSGVINNYKDIDVIIEENNHLDVKLVNMVEMSIIRCAAYELCFLKKT
;
A
#
# COMPACT_ATOMS: atom_id res chain seq x y z
N MET A 1 5.50 -17.38 -21.15
CA MET A 1 5.32 -17.32 -19.67
C MET A 1 6.29 -16.38 -18.96
N LEU A 2 7.58 -16.35 -19.31
CA LEU A 2 8.57 -15.46 -18.63
C LEU A 2 8.28 -13.95 -18.79
N ASN A 3 7.93 -13.50 -20.01
CA ASN A 3 7.65 -12.09 -20.30
C ASN A 3 6.42 -11.56 -19.55
N GLN A 4 5.35 -12.34 -19.41
CA GLN A 4 4.17 -11.94 -18.62
C GLN A 4 4.54 -11.72 -17.15
N LYS A 5 5.41 -12.58 -16.59
CA LYS A 5 5.87 -12.49 -15.19
C LYS A 5 6.75 -11.26 -14.96
N ILE A 6 7.65 -10.93 -15.90
CA ILE A 6 8.52 -9.74 -15.85
C ILE A 6 7.70 -8.45 -16.03
N ILE A 7 6.77 -8.43 -17.00
CA ILE A 7 5.87 -7.29 -17.23
C ILE A 7 4.96 -7.07 -16.01
N ASN A 8 4.39 -8.15 -15.45
CA ASN A 8 3.60 -8.06 -14.21
C ASN A 8 4.46 -7.63 -13.01
N SER A 9 5.71 -8.09 -12.92
CA SER A 9 6.66 -7.62 -11.89
C SER A 9 6.87 -6.11 -11.99
N ASN A 10 7.02 -5.58 -13.21
CA ASN A 10 7.18 -4.14 -13.43
C ASN A 10 5.91 -3.38 -13.05
N LYS A 11 4.73 -3.86 -13.46
CA LYS A 11 3.43 -3.28 -13.04
C LYS A 11 3.22 -3.31 -11.53
N ASN A 12 3.68 -4.36 -10.84
CA ASN A 12 3.57 -4.49 -9.39
C ASN A 12 4.51 -3.54 -8.64
N ILE A 13 5.69 -3.22 -9.20
CA ILE A 13 6.57 -2.17 -8.66
C ILE A 13 5.83 -0.82 -8.72
N TRP A 14 5.19 -0.51 -9.86
CA TRP A 14 4.37 0.70 -9.98
C TRP A 14 3.18 0.69 -9.01
N SER A 15 2.50 -0.46 -8.83
CA SER A 15 1.39 -0.60 -7.87
C SER A 15 1.83 -0.30 -6.45
N ARG A 16 2.96 -0.86 -5.99
CA ARG A 16 3.50 -0.56 -4.65
C ARG A 16 3.87 0.90 -4.48
N ARG A 17 4.50 1.49 -5.50
CA ARG A 17 4.91 2.90 -5.47
C ARG A 17 3.71 3.84 -5.33
N LEU A 18 2.65 3.60 -6.10
CA LEU A 18 1.42 4.37 -5.99
C LEU A 18 0.68 4.07 -4.68
N ALA A 19 0.64 2.80 -4.24
CA ALA A 19 0.01 2.41 -2.99
C ALA A 19 0.65 3.14 -1.80
N LEU A 20 1.97 3.30 -1.82
CA LEU A 20 2.68 4.07 -0.81
C LEU A 20 2.21 5.52 -0.74
N GLN A 21 2.11 6.18 -1.90
CA GLN A 21 1.64 7.56 -1.98
C GLN A 21 0.18 7.67 -1.50
N ALA A 22 -0.66 6.71 -1.86
CA ALA A 22 -2.05 6.63 -1.41
C ALA A 22 -2.16 6.47 0.11
N ILE A 23 -1.41 5.54 0.71
CA ILE A 23 -1.40 5.30 2.16
C ILE A 23 -0.85 6.51 2.90
N TYR A 24 0.16 7.18 2.35
CA TYR A 24 0.69 8.42 2.93
C TYR A 24 -0.34 9.55 2.91
N SER A 25 -1.01 9.78 1.77
CA SER A 25 -2.09 10.78 1.66
C SER A 25 -3.24 10.47 2.61
N TRP A 26 -3.57 9.18 2.79
CA TRP A 26 -4.53 8.73 3.79
C TRP A 26 -4.08 9.04 5.22
N ASN A 27 -2.83 8.72 5.57
CA ASN A 27 -2.27 8.96 6.90
C ASN A 27 -2.27 10.45 7.29
N ILE A 28 -2.01 11.36 6.35
CA ILE A 28 -1.98 12.80 6.61
C ILE A 28 -3.37 13.41 6.65
N ASN A 29 -4.17 13.14 5.61
CA ASN A 29 -5.40 13.90 5.37
C ASN A 29 -6.65 13.19 5.91
N GLY A 30 -6.57 11.90 6.26
CA GLY A 30 -7.73 11.09 6.67
C GLY A 30 -8.80 10.96 5.59
N ILE A 31 -8.44 11.18 4.32
CA ILE A 31 -9.35 11.15 3.17
C ILE A 31 -9.89 9.75 2.90
N SER A 32 -11.07 9.66 2.28
CA SER A 32 -11.68 8.35 1.98
C SER A 32 -10.93 7.60 0.89
N PHE A 33 -11.11 6.27 0.85
CA PHE A 33 -10.54 5.44 -0.21
C PHE A 33 -11.04 5.87 -1.61
N GLU A 34 -12.32 6.24 -1.72
CA GLU A 34 -12.93 6.72 -2.96
C GLU A 34 -12.26 8.01 -3.46
N GLU A 35 -11.96 8.93 -2.54
CA GLU A 35 -11.27 10.19 -2.85
C GLU A 35 -9.84 9.93 -3.32
N ILE A 36 -9.11 9.05 -2.64
CA ILE A 36 -7.78 8.59 -3.06
C ILE A 36 -7.85 8.03 -4.48
N LEU A 37 -8.79 7.12 -4.76
CA LEU A 37 -8.94 6.54 -6.10
C LEU A 37 -9.23 7.59 -7.17
N SER A 38 -10.03 8.60 -6.85
CA SER A 38 -10.32 9.71 -7.77
C SER A 38 -9.04 10.45 -8.16
N ASN A 39 -8.22 10.78 -7.16
CA ASN A 39 -6.97 11.52 -7.36
C ASN A 39 -5.96 10.75 -8.21
N PHE A 40 -5.86 9.43 -8.04
CA PHE A 40 -4.93 8.62 -8.84
C PHE A 40 -5.45 8.31 -10.25
N LYS A 41 -6.77 8.25 -10.48
CA LYS A 41 -7.33 7.91 -11.82
C LYS A 41 -6.95 8.89 -12.91
N VAL A 42 -6.72 10.15 -12.57
CA VAL A 42 -6.33 11.21 -13.52
C VAL A 42 -4.83 11.21 -13.83
N GLU A 43 -4.02 10.48 -13.05
CA GLU A 43 -2.57 10.43 -13.23
C GLU A 43 -2.16 9.43 -14.32
N ASN A 44 -1.19 9.82 -15.16
CA ASN A 44 -0.63 8.93 -16.19
C ASN A 44 0.07 7.71 -15.59
N ASP A 45 0.61 7.81 -14.38
CA ASP A 45 1.30 6.72 -13.69
C ASP A 45 0.33 5.60 -13.24
N TYR A 46 -0.94 5.93 -13.01
CA TYR A 46 -1.97 4.93 -12.67
C TYR A 46 -2.22 3.92 -13.79
N LYS A 47 -1.93 4.29 -15.06
CA LYS A 47 -1.99 3.35 -16.19
C LYS A 47 -0.83 2.33 -16.20
N LYS A 48 0.29 2.64 -15.53
CA LYS A 48 1.46 1.76 -15.45
C LYS A 48 1.32 0.70 -14.37
N CYS A 49 0.48 0.94 -13.36
CA CYS A 49 0.27 0.00 -12.27
C CYS A 49 -0.72 -1.12 -12.63
N ASN A 50 -0.64 -2.24 -11.90
CA ASN A 50 -1.76 -3.16 -11.80
C ASN A 50 -2.81 -2.54 -10.86
N GLN A 51 -3.91 -2.05 -11.43
CA GLN A 51 -4.95 -1.33 -10.71
C GLN A 51 -5.69 -2.21 -9.68
N SER A 52 -5.90 -3.48 -9.98
CA SER A 52 -6.54 -4.42 -9.04
C SER A 52 -5.65 -4.61 -7.82
N TYR A 53 -4.35 -4.84 -8.05
CA TYR A 53 -3.39 -5.05 -6.99
C TYR A 53 -3.13 -3.79 -6.16
N PHE A 54 -3.08 -2.62 -6.81
CA PHE A 54 -3.02 -1.34 -6.11
C PHE A 54 -4.23 -1.15 -5.19
N LYS A 55 -5.45 -1.37 -5.70
CA LYS A 55 -6.68 -1.27 -4.89
C LYS A 55 -6.67 -2.22 -3.71
N GLU A 56 -6.25 -3.46 -3.93
CA GLU A 56 -6.17 -4.49 -2.90
C GLU A 56 -5.20 -4.13 -1.78
N ILE A 57 -4.01 -3.58 -2.11
CA ILE A 57 -3.06 -3.11 -1.10
C ILE A 57 -3.64 -1.94 -0.32
N VAL A 58 -4.14 -0.91 -1.01
CA VAL A 58 -4.58 0.33 -0.35
C VAL A 58 -5.82 0.07 0.52
N SER A 59 -6.85 -0.59 0.00
CA SER A 59 -8.05 -0.90 0.79
C SER A 59 -7.73 -1.86 1.93
N GLY A 60 -6.86 -2.85 1.68
CA GLY A 60 -6.40 -3.80 2.67
C GLY A 60 -5.69 -3.13 3.83
N VAL A 61 -4.77 -2.20 3.56
CA VAL A 61 -4.10 -1.42 4.61
C VAL A 61 -5.10 -0.56 5.36
N ILE A 62 -5.96 0.20 4.68
CA ILE A 62 -6.95 1.08 5.34
C ILE A 62 -7.91 0.29 6.24
N ASN A 63 -8.31 -0.91 5.83
CA ASN A 63 -9.24 -1.73 6.61
C ASN A 63 -8.58 -2.45 7.80
N ASN A 64 -7.28 -2.76 7.71
CA ASN A 64 -6.57 -3.55 8.70
C ASN A 64 -5.48 -2.76 9.46
N TYR A 65 -5.40 -1.43 9.30
CA TYR A 65 -4.26 -0.65 9.81
C TYR A 65 -4.03 -0.81 11.31
N LYS A 66 -5.10 -0.93 12.12
CA LYS A 66 -4.99 -1.11 13.57
C LYS A 66 -4.33 -2.44 13.92
N ASP A 67 -4.77 -3.51 13.25
CA ASP A 67 -4.22 -4.85 13.46
C ASP A 67 -2.77 -4.90 12.97
N ILE A 68 -2.49 -4.25 11.83
CA ILE A 68 -1.13 -4.11 11.30
C ILE A 68 -0.23 -3.35 12.29
N ASP A 69 -0.69 -2.24 12.86
CA ASP A 69 0.07 -1.45 13.83
C ASP A 69 0.39 -2.28 15.08
N VAL A 70 -0.58 -3.01 15.63
CA VAL A 70 -0.37 -3.92 16.77
C VAL A 70 0.70 -4.96 16.45
N ILE A 71 0.63 -5.60 15.27
CA ILE A 71 1.64 -6.57 14.82
C ILE A 71 3.03 -5.93 14.72
N ILE A 72 3.12 -4.68 14.27
CA ILE A 72 4.40 -3.95 14.16
C ILE A 72 4.99 -3.68 15.55
N GLU A 73 4.17 -3.19 16.48
CA GLU A 73 4.59 -2.86 17.85
C GLU A 73 5.06 -4.11 18.61
N GLU A 74 4.30 -5.20 18.52
CA GLU A 74 4.59 -6.47 19.22
C GLU A 74 5.90 -7.11 18.75
N ASN A 75 6.23 -7.00 17.46
CA ASN A 75 7.39 -7.69 16.88
C ASN A 75 8.68 -6.87 16.87
N ASN A 76 8.63 -5.53 16.99
CA ASN A 76 9.82 -4.69 16.78
C ASN A 76 10.17 -3.73 17.92
N HIS A 77 9.42 -3.69 19.04
CA HIS A 77 9.58 -2.65 20.08
C HIS A 77 9.56 -1.21 19.50
N LEU A 78 9.00 -1.04 18.30
CA LEU A 78 8.84 0.24 17.63
C LEU A 78 7.56 0.89 18.15
N ASP A 79 7.64 2.10 18.67
CA ASP A 79 6.45 2.92 18.92
C ASP A 79 5.99 3.53 17.60
N VAL A 80 4.82 3.11 17.12
CA VAL A 80 4.24 3.56 15.84
C VAL A 80 4.06 5.09 15.79
N LYS A 81 3.98 5.76 16.94
CA LYS A 81 3.83 7.22 17.04
C LYS A 81 5.14 7.97 16.82
N LEU A 82 6.28 7.31 17.00
CA LEU A 82 7.61 7.90 16.81
C LEU A 82 8.12 7.75 15.37
N VAL A 83 7.48 6.90 14.57
CA VAL A 83 7.85 6.63 13.18
C VAL A 83 7.25 7.71 12.28
N ASN A 84 8.03 8.21 11.32
CA ASN A 84 7.54 9.20 10.36
C ASN A 84 6.42 8.59 9.49
N MET A 85 5.44 9.39 9.09
CA MET A 85 4.32 8.97 8.26
C MET A 85 4.76 8.31 6.94
N VAL A 86 5.87 8.74 6.34
CA VAL A 86 6.41 8.10 5.13
C VAL A 86 6.90 6.68 5.44
N GLU A 87 7.69 6.52 6.50
CA GLU A 87 8.22 5.22 6.95
C GLU A 87 7.07 4.30 7.36
N MET A 88 6.10 4.83 8.09
CA MET A 88 4.90 4.10 8.49
C MET A 88 4.11 3.60 7.28
N SER A 89 3.96 4.41 6.23
CA SER A 89 3.33 3.97 4.98
C SER A 89 4.08 2.81 4.32
N ILE A 90 5.42 2.83 4.34
CA ILE A 90 6.25 1.73 3.82
C ILE A 90 6.02 0.46 4.65
N ILE A 91 6.12 0.58 5.97
CA ILE A 91 6.01 -0.56 6.89
C ILE A 91 4.62 -1.17 6.80
N ARG A 92 3.55 -0.37 6.84
CA ARG A 92 2.17 -0.86 6.71
C ARG A 92 1.91 -1.56 5.38
N CYS A 93 2.42 -1.00 4.28
CA CYS A 93 2.32 -1.65 2.97
C CYS A 93 3.02 -3.02 2.97
N ALA A 94 4.25 -3.10 3.48
CA ALA A 94 5.01 -4.34 3.53
C ALA A 94 4.38 -5.37 4.47
N ALA A 95 3.95 -4.95 5.66
CA ALA A 95 3.29 -5.81 6.64
C ALA A 95 1.98 -6.37 6.08
N TYR A 96 1.18 -5.55 5.40
CA TYR A 96 -0.04 -6.02 4.75
C TYR A 96 0.26 -7.09 3.69
N GLU A 97 1.27 -6.85 2.85
CA GLU A 97 1.67 -7.81 1.83
C GLU A 97 2.14 -9.16 2.40
N LEU A 98 2.82 -9.15 3.54
CA LEU A 98 3.35 -10.36 4.18
C LEU A 98 2.27 -11.13 4.95
N CYS A 99 1.35 -10.41 5.61
CA CYS A 99 0.37 -11.03 6.51
C CYS A 99 -0.94 -11.42 5.82
N PHE A 100 -1.38 -10.68 4.80
CA PHE A 100 -2.75 -10.81 4.26
C PHE A 100 -2.80 -11.18 2.79
N LEU A 101 -1.77 -10.87 2.01
CA LEU A 101 -1.72 -11.18 0.58
C LEU A 101 -1.23 -12.62 0.36
N LYS A 102 -2.17 -13.54 0.11
CA LYS A 102 -1.82 -14.87 -0.39
C LYS A 102 -1.35 -14.74 -1.83
N LYS A 103 -0.04 -14.90 -2.08
CA LYS A 103 0.46 -15.13 -3.43
C LYS A 103 -0.01 -16.50 -3.91
N THR A 104 -1.04 -16.52 -4.75
CA THR A 104 -1.42 -17.68 -5.57
C THR A 104 -0.41 -17.94 -6.67
#